data_AF-A0A5P8WDZ1-F1
#
_entry.id   AF-A0A5P8WDZ1-F1
#
_cell.length_a   1.000
_cell.length_b   1.000
_cell.length_c   1.000
_cell.angle_alpha   90.00
_cell.angle_beta   90.00
_cell.angle_gamma   90.00
#
_symmetry.space_group_name_H-M   'P 1'
#
loop_
_entity.id
_entity.type
_entity.pdbx_description
1 polymer ?
#
loop_
_entity_poly.entity_id
_entity_poly.type
_entity_poly.pdbx_seq_one_letter_code
_entity_poly.pdbx_strand_id
1 'polypeptide(L)'
;MGAPAKSFRVALGALIIKEKLGISDRETVEQIKENPYLQYFIGMLSYINEAPFDASMLVHFRERISAELVNKVNQETIKRMLETTSLTLATESTESTQKKTEESEKEDNASKNRGKLILDATCAPADISYPTDLELLNQAYYRQNE
;
A
#
# COMPACT_ATOMS: atom_id res chain seq x y z
N MET A 1 -23.93 14.13 31.33
CA MET A 1 -22.65 13.87 30.63
C MET A 1 -22.98 13.35 29.24
N GLY A 2 -22.39 13.93 28.19
CA GLY A 2 -22.74 13.62 26.79
C GLY A 2 -22.00 12.40 26.24
N ALA A 3 -22.45 11.88 25.09
CA ALA A 3 -21.77 10.78 24.40
C ALA A 3 -20.45 11.28 23.79
N PRO A 4 -19.32 10.56 24.00
CA PRO A 4 -18.03 10.95 23.43
C PRO A 4 -18.06 10.87 21.90
N ALA A 5 -17.43 11.85 21.24
CA ALA A 5 -17.34 11.88 19.80
C ALA A 5 -16.53 10.68 19.26
N LYS A 6 -17.01 10.09 18.16
CA LYS A 6 -16.28 9.03 17.47
C LYS A 6 -15.02 9.59 16.79
N SER A 7 -14.02 8.73 16.61
CA SER A 7 -12.76 9.09 15.98
C SER A 7 -12.96 9.50 14.52
N PHE A 8 -12.06 10.35 13.99
CA PHE A 8 -12.13 10.78 12.60
C PHE A 8 -12.00 9.60 11.63
N ARG A 9 -11.16 8.60 11.95
CA ARG A 9 -10.99 7.38 11.15
C ARG A 9 -12.28 6.59 11.02
N VAL A 10 -13.06 6.46 12.10
CA VAL A 10 -14.36 5.79 12.07
C VAL A 10 -15.33 6.55 11.17
N ALA A 11 -15.44 7.87 11.36
CA ALA A 11 -16.34 8.69 10.58
C ALA A 11 -16.00 8.68 9.08
N LEU A 12 -14.75 8.94 8.72
CA LEU A 12 -14.30 8.95 7.33
C LEU A 12 -14.40 7.56 6.71
N GLY A 13 -13.97 6.52 7.41
CA GLY A 13 -14.01 5.14 6.93
C GLY A 13 -15.44 4.67 6.64
N ALA A 14 -16.39 4.99 7.52
CA ALA A 14 -17.79 4.68 7.30
C ALA A 14 -18.38 5.38 6.07
N LEU A 15 -18.04 6.65 5.85
CA LEU A 15 -18.47 7.39 4.66
C LEU A 15 -17.88 6.81 3.36
N ILE A 16 -16.61 6.39 3.39
CA ILE A 16 -15.97 5.73 2.25
C ILE A 16 -16.67 4.41 1.92
N ILE A 17 -16.96 3.58 2.93
CA ILE A 17 -17.65 2.30 2.74
C ILE A 17 -19.02 2.53 2.13
N LYS A 18 -19.80 3.48 2.67
CA LYS A 18 -21.12 3.84 2.15
C LYS A 18 -21.04 4.24 0.67
N GLU A 19 -20.13 5.15 0.32
CA GLU A 19 -20.00 5.66 -1.06
C GLU A 19 -19.50 4.58 -2.03
N LYS A 20 -18.62 3.68 -1.57
CA LYS A 20 -18.10 2.58 -2.38
C LYS A 20 -19.14 1.50 -2.67
N LEU A 21 -20.01 1.19 -1.71
CA LEU A 21 -21.02 0.15 -1.83
C LEU A 21 -22.36 0.68 -2.37
N GLY A 22 -22.61 1.99 -2.29
CA GLY A 22 -23.86 2.59 -2.77
C GLY A 22 -25.10 2.20 -1.96
N ILE A 23 -24.92 1.87 -0.68
CA ILE A 23 -25.95 1.32 0.21
C ILE A 23 -26.52 2.37 1.18
N SER A 24 -27.61 2.02 1.86
CA SER A 24 -28.24 2.88 2.87
C SER A 24 -27.38 3.05 4.14
N ASP A 25 -27.68 4.06 4.95
CA ASP A 25 -26.97 4.29 6.22
C ASP A 25 -27.11 3.11 7.19
N ARG A 26 -28.30 2.52 7.28
CA ARG A 26 -28.55 1.34 8.13
C ARG A 26 -27.78 0.13 7.63
N GLU A 27 -27.85 -0.11 6.32
CA GLU A 27 -27.12 -1.22 5.69
C GLU A 27 -25.61 -1.08 5.89
N THR A 28 -25.07 0.14 5.78
CA THR A 28 -23.64 0.41 6.01
C THR A 28 -23.21 -0.04 7.41
N VAL A 29 -24.02 0.23 8.43
CA VAL A 29 -23.71 -0.15 9.81
C VAL A 29 -23.75 -1.67 9.99
N GLU A 30 -24.75 -2.35 9.43
CA GLU A 30 -24.83 -3.81 9.48
C GLU A 30 -23.67 -4.47 8.73
N GLN A 31 -23.30 -3.97 7.54
CA GLN A 31 -22.15 -4.46 6.78
C GLN A 31 -20.83 -4.30 7.58
N ILE A 32 -20.65 -3.18 8.27
CA ILE A 32 -19.48 -2.99 9.14
C ILE A 32 -19.52 -3.97 10.32
N LYS A 33 -20.69 -4.21 10.92
CA LYS A 33 -20.84 -5.16 12.02
C LYS A 33 -20.52 -6.60 11.59
N GLU A 34 -20.94 -7.04 10.42
CA GLU A 34 -20.74 -8.41 9.95
C GLU A 34 -19.33 -8.69 9.43
N ASN A 35 -18.61 -7.66 8.95
CA ASN A 35 -17.33 -7.85 8.25
C ASN A 35 -16.11 -7.40 9.09
N PRO A 36 -15.25 -8.33 9.54
CA PRO A 36 -14.04 -8.01 10.30
C PRO A 36 -13.07 -7.06 9.57
N TYR A 37 -12.99 -7.13 8.24
CA TYR A 37 -12.12 -6.26 7.45
C TYR A 37 -12.63 -4.82 7.44
N LEU A 38 -13.95 -4.62 7.40
CA LEU A 38 -14.54 -3.28 7.48
C LEU A 38 -14.36 -2.68 8.87
N GLN A 39 -14.48 -3.49 9.93
CA GLN A 39 -14.16 -3.06 11.30
C GLN A 39 -12.69 -2.63 11.44
N TYR A 40 -11.77 -3.44 10.92
CA TYR A 40 -10.35 -3.09 10.92
C TYR A 40 -10.08 -1.81 10.11
N PHE A 41 -10.73 -1.64 8.95
CA PHE A 41 -10.59 -0.46 8.11
C PHE A 41 -10.98 0.83 8.86
N ILE A 42 -12.11 0.83 9.55
CA ILE A 42 -12.56 1.97 10.36
C ILE A 42 -11.75 2.17 11.65
N GLY A 43 -10.85 1.24 11.98
CA GLY A 43 -9.87 1.36 13.06
C GLY A 43 -10.22 0.63 14.35
N MET A 44 -11.05 -0.40 14.28
CA MET A 44 -11.25 -1.34 15.39
C MET A 44 -10.08 -2.34 15.42
N LEU A 45 -9.63 -2.69 16.64
CA LEU A 45 -8.50 -3.60 16.84
C LEU A 45 -8.90 -5.07 16.83
N SER A 46 -10.16 -5.35 17.17
CA SER A 46 -10.71 -6.69 17.28
C SER A 46 -12.11 -6.71 16.68
N TYR A 47 -12.52 -7.88 16.21
CA TYR A 47 -13.88 -8.09 15.74
C TYR A 47 -14.88 -8.04 16.90
N ILE A 48 -15.96 -7.29 16.72
CA ILE A 48 -17.08 -7.19 17.66
C ILE A 48 -18.37 -7.33 16.84
N ASN A 49 -19.24 -8.28 17.22
CA ASN A 49 -20.53 -8.51 16.55
C ASN A 49 -21.64 -7.56 17.07
N GLU A 50 -21.31 -6.28 17.18
CA GLU A 50 -22.23 -5.22 17.61
C GLU A 50 -22.09 -4.02 16.68
N ALA A 51 -23.16 -3.24 16.56
CA ALA A 51 -23.13 -2.04 15.74
C ALA A 51 -22.15 -1.01 16.32
N PRO A 52 -21.13 -0.54 15.55
CA PRO A 52 -20.11 0.37 16.07
C PRO A 52 -20.66 1.75 16.44
N PHE A 53 -21.77 2.16 15.82
CA PHE A 53 -22.51 3.39 16.06
C PHE A 53 -23.93 3.29 15.49
N ASP A 54 -24.82 4.19 15.90
CA ASP A 54 -26.17 4.30 15.33
C ASP A 54 -26.14 4.89 13.91
N ALA A 55 -26.98 4.39 13.01
CA ALA A 55 -27.03 4.84 11.61
C ALA A 55 -27.24 6.36 11.47
N SER A 56 -27.93 7.01 12.41
CA SER A 56 -28.12 8.47 12.40
C SER A 56 -26.80 9.24 12.51
N MET A 57 -25.74 8.62 13.06
CA MET A 57 -24.42 9.23 13.16
C MET A 57 -23.79 9.52 11.79
N LEU A 58 -24.16 8.80 10.73
CA LEU A 58 -23.68 9.06 9.38
C LEU A 58 -24.10 10.44 8.88
N VAL A 59 -25.25 10.97 9.33
CA VAL A 59 -25.67 12.34 9.02
C VAL A 59 -24.68 13.34 9.61
N HIS A 60 -24.35 13.20 10.90
CA HIS A 60 -23.38 14.06 11.57
C HIS A 60 -21.96 13.92 11.01
N PHE A 61 -21.59 12.74 10.53
CA PHE A 61 -20.29 12.55 9.88
C PHE A 61 -20.21 13.31 8.55
N ARG A 62 -21.29 13.36 7.76
CA ARG A 62 -21.32 14.15 6.51
C ARG A 62 -21.30 15.65 6.77
N GLU A 63 -21.98 16.11 7.82
CA GLU A 63 -21.94 17.52 8.24
C GLU A 63 -20.53 17.92 8.68
N ARG A 64 -19.85 17.03 9.42
CA ARG A 64 -18.49 17.25 9.90
C ARG A 64 -17.43 17.13 8.82
N ILE A 65 -17.59 16.20 7.87
CA ILE A 65 -16.65 15.90 6.78
C ILE A 65 -17.28 16.37 5.47
N SER A 66 -17.31 17.69 5.28
CA SER A 66 -17.87 18.30 4.08
C SER A 66 -16.95 18.11 2.86
N ALA A 67 -17.53 18.25 1.67
CA ALA A 67 -16.76 18.20 0.42
C ALA A 67 -15.66 19.27 0.37
N GLU A 68 -15.90 20.45 0.95
CA GLU A 68 -14.92 21.53 1.06
C GLU A 68 -13.70 21.11 1.90
N LEU A 69 -13.94 20.43 3.03
CA LEU A 69 -12.86 19.93 3.88
C LEU A 69 -12.04 18.89 3.13
N VAL A 70 -12.69 17.94 2.45
CA VAL A 70 -12.01 16.90 1.66
C VAL A 70 -11.17 17.52 0.54
N ASN A 71 -11.71 18.50 -0.19
CA ASN A 71 -11.00 19.20 -1.24
C ASN A 71 -9.79 19.98 -0.72
N LYS A 72 -9.94 20.64 0.43
CA LYS A 72 -8.83 21.35 1.08
C LYS A 72 -7.71 20.39 1.48
N VAL A 73 -8.05 19.24 2.07
CA VAL A 73 -7.06 18.21 2.41
C VAL A 73 -6.36 17.71 1.14
N ASN A 74 -7.10 17.43 0.07
CA ASN A 74 -6.53 16.99 -1.20
C ASN A 74 -5.53 18.00 -1.77
N GLN A 75 -5.87 19.29 -1.78
CA GLN A 75 -4.97 20.36 -2.22
C GLN A 75 -3.68 20.41 -1.37
N GLU A 76 -3.80 20.33 -0.04
CA GLU A 76 -2.65 20.33 0.87
C GLU A 76 -1.77 19.09 0.68
N THR A 77 -2.36 17.91 0.46
CA THR A 77 -1.61 16.69 0.15
C THR A 77 -0.82 16.84 -1.15
N ILE A 78 -1.42 17.41 -2.21
CA ILE A 78 -0.74 17.64 -3.49
C ILE A 78 0.41 18.65 -3.32
N LYS A 79 0.20 19.77 -2.63
CA LYS A 79 1.26 20.76 -2.36
C LYS A 79 2.46 20.13 -1.67
N ARG A 80 2.22 19.38 -0.57
CA ARG A 80 3.29 18.70 0.17
C ARG A 80 4.03 17.67 -0.68
N MET A 81 3.33 16.92 -1.51
CA MET A 81 3.97 15.98 -2.44
C MET A 81 4.90 16.71 -3.40
N LEU A 82 4.46 17.80 -4.03
CA LEU A 82 5.27 18.60 -4.95
C LEU A 82 6.50 19.20 -4.26
N GLU A 83 6.34 19.75 -3.06
CA GLU A 83 7.45 20.26 -2.24
C GLU A 83 8.47 19.16 -1.95
N THR A 84 8.01 18.00 -1.50
CA THR A 84 8.89 16.85 -1.19
C THR A 84 9.64 16.37 -2.43
N THR A 85 8.95 16.24 -3.58
CA THR A 85 9.58 15.85 -4.85
C THR A 85 10.60 16.87 -5.34
N SER A 86 10.32 18.17 -5.16
CA SER A 86 11.28 19.21 -5.53
C SER A 86 12.55 19.17 -4.67
N LEU A 87 12.41 18.84 -3.38
CA LEU A 87 13.53 18.68 -2.46
C LEU A 87 14.35 17.43 -2.80
N THR A 88 13.72 16.29 -3.13
CA THR A 88 14.45 15.06 -3.51
C THR A 88 15.23 15.23 -4.81
N LEU A 89 14.68 15.95 -5.80
CA LEU A 89 15.38 16.27 -7.05
C LEU A 89 16.55 17.24 -6.84
N ALA A 90 16.43 18.17 -5.89
CA ALA A 90 17.52 19.07 -5.53
C ALA A 90 18.65 18.35 -4.79
N THR A 91 18.36 17.37 -3.94
CA THR A 91 19.37 16.59 -3.20
C THR A 91 20.11 15.59 -4.09
N GLU A 92 19.45 14.98 -5.08
CA GLU A 92 20.09 14.10 -6.08
C GLU A 92 21.09 14.86 -6.97
N SER A 93 20.94 16.18 -7.10
CA SER A 93 21.86 17.04 -7.85
C SER A 93 23.15 17.40 -7.08
N THR A 94 23.21 17.11 -5.77
CA THR A 94 24.32 17.52 -4.90
C THR A 94 25.14 16.37 -4.31
N GLU A 95 24.69 15.11 -4.42
CA GLU A 95 25.40 13.94 -3.91
C GLU A 95 26.39 13.31 -4.91
N SER A 96 26.65 13.95 -6.05
CA SER A 96 27.69 13.53 -7.01
C SER A 96 29.09 14.05 -6.65
N THR A 97 29.46 14.15 -5.36
CA THR A 97 30.85 14.44 -4.95
C THR A 97 31.16 13.82 -3.60
N GLN A 98 32.07 12.82 -3.63
CA GLN A 98 32.76 12.13 -2.52
C GLN A 98 32.15 10.82 -2.00
N LYS A 99 32.46 9.72 -2.70
CA LYS A 99 33.37 8.69 -2.16
C LYS A 99 34.01 7.90 -3.30
N LYS A 100 35.34 8.02 -3.41
CA LYS A 100 36.20 7.34 -4.38
C LYS A 100 37.18 6.46 -3.60
N THR A 101 37.05 5.13 -3.69
CA THR A 101 38.08 4.10 -3.43
C THR A 101 37.46 2.75 -3.88
N GLU A 102 37.92 1.95 -4.84
CA GLU A 102 39.12 1.86 -5.67
C GLU A 102 38.83 0.96 -6.90
N GLU A 103 39.43 1.32 -8.05
CA GLU A 103 39.87 0.49 -9.21
C GLU A 103 38.84 -0.37 -9.98
N SER A 104 38.72 -0.37 -11.31
CA SER A 104 39.69 -0.11 -12.38
C SER A 104 39.01 0.45 -13.65
N GLU A 105 39.83 1.09 -14.46
CA GLU A 105 39.57 1.87 -15.68
C GLU A 105 38.80 1.16 -16.81
N LYS A 106 37.94 1.91 -17.52
CA LYS A 106 38.08 2.18 -18.96
C LYS A 106 37.13 3.29 -19.44
N GLU A 107 37.70 4.19 -20.23
CA GLU A 107 37.19 5.43 -20.78
C GLU A 107 36.02 5.29 -21.78
N ASP A 108 35.21 6.34 -21.79
CA ASP A 108 34.62 7.04 -22.93
C ASP A 108 33.86 6.25 -24.01
N ASN A 109 32.53 6.38 -24.01
CA ASN A 109 31.84 7.15 -25.04
C ASN A 109 30.33 7.25 -24.78
N ALA A 110 29.78 8.42 -25.12
CA ALA A 110 28.36 8.67 -25.16
C ALA A 110 27.63 7.63 -26.05
N SER A 111 26.83 6.76 -25.44
CA SER A 111 25.71 6.15 -26.12
C SER A 111 24.46 6.39 -25.29
N LYS A 112 23.54 7.20 -25.82
CA LYS A 112 22.17 7.26 -25.33
C LYS A 112 21.55 5.91 -25.70
N ASN A 113 21.64 4.93 -24.82
CA ASN A 113 20.99 3.64 -24.95
C ASN A 113 19.47 3.83 -24.91
N ARG A 114 18.89 4.13 -26.07
CA ARG A 114 17.44 4.22 -26.29
C ARG A 114 16.91 2.86 -26.74
N GLY A 115 16.86 1.93 -25.80
CA GLY A 115 16.17 0.64 -25.95
C GLY A 115 14.98 0.56 -25.01
N LYS A 116 13.93 -0.17 -25.40
CA LYS A 116 12.79 -0.48 -24.52
C LYS A 116 13.13 -1.72 -23.69
N LEU A 117 13.32 -1.55 -22.38
CA LEU A 117 13.49 -2.67 -21.45
C LEU A 117 12.11 -3.31 -21.18
N ILE A 118 11.97 -4.59 -21.51
CA ILE A 118 10.79 -5.40 -21.17
C ILE A 118 11.24 -6.42 -20.11
N LEU A 119 10.76 -6.25 -18.89
CA LEU A 119 10.98 -7.17 -17.78
C LEU A 119 9.71 -8.00 -17.61
N ASP A 120 9.72 -9.22 -18.16
CA ASP A 120 8.66 -10.18 -17.89
C ASP A 120 9.04 -11.00 -16.65
N ALA A 121 8.37 -10.73 -15.54
CA ALA A 121 8.59 -11.44 -14.27
C ALA A 121 7.81 -12.78 -14.20
N THR A 122 7.24 -13.25 -15.32
CA THR A 122 6.52 -14.53 -15.35
C THR A 122 7.38 -15.73 -15.74
N CYS A 123 8.64 -15.51 -16.11
CA CYS A 123 9.60 -16.57 -16.38
C CYS A 123 10.80 -16.48 -15.42
N ALA A 124 10.60 -16.85 -14.16
CA ALA A 124 11.76 -17.28 -13.36
C ALA A 124 12.23 -18.63 -13.94
N PRO A 125 13.50 -18.77 -14.40
CA PRO A 125 14.03 -20.11 -14.69
C PRO A 125 14.00 -20.90 -13.38
N ALA A 126 13.09 -21.85 -13.31
CA ALA A 126 12.86 -22.70 -12.17
C ALA A 126 13.98 -23.74 -12.10
N ASP A 127 15.14 -23.35 -11.61
CA ASP A 127 16.22 -24.28 -11.25
C ASP A 127 15.93 -24.87 -9.86
N ILE A 128 14.75 -25.48 -9.73
CA ILE A 128 14.29 -26.20 -8.55
C ILE A 128 14.08 -27.65 -8.94
N SER A 129 14.75 -28.56 -8.22
CA SER A 129 14.59 -29.99 -8.44
C SER A 129 13.20 -30.44 -7.99
N TYR A 130 12.44 -31.05 -8.89
CA TYR A 130 11.16 -31.66 -8.59
C TYR A 130 11.35 -33.09 -8.08
N PRO A 131 10.42 -33.62 -7.26
CA PRO A 131 10.54 -34.95 -6.66
C PRO A 131 10.57 -36.11 -7.67
N THR A 132 10.28 -35.84 -8.96
CA THR A 132 10.37 -36.80 -10.06
C THR A 132 11.69 -36.71 -10.84
N ASP A 133 12.59 -35.81 -10.49
CA ASP A 133 13.81 -35.59 -11.26
C ASP A 133 14.82 -36.72 -11.05
N LEU A 134 15.30 -37.29 -12.16
CA LEU A 134 16.24 -38.41 -12.16
C LEU A 134 17.58 -38.04 -11.52
N GLU A 135 17.97 -36.77 -11.56
CA GLU A 135 19.18 -36.26 -10.92
C GLU A 135 19.15 -36.46 -9.40
N LEU A 136 17.98 -36.34 -8.76
CA LEU A 136 17.82 -36.55 -7.32
C LEU A 136 18.12 -38.01 -6.93
N LEU A 137 17.70 -38.96 -7.77
CA LEU A 137 17.96 -40.39 -7.56
C LEU A 137 19.47 -40.68 -7.65
N ASN A 138 20.14 -40.14 -8.67
CA ASN A 138 21.59 -40.31 -8.85
C ASN A 138 22.38 -39.67 -7.71
N GLN A 139 22.00 -38.46 -7.26
CA GLN A 139 22.63 -37.82 -6.10
C GLN A 139 22.51 -38.68 -4.82
N ALA A 140 21.36 -39.33 -4.60
CA ALA A 140 21.18 -40.25 -3.48
C ALA A 140 22.09 -41.49 -3.60
N TYR A 141 22.21 -42.07 -4.80
CA TYR A 141 23.11 -43.20 -5.05
C TYR A 141 24.59 -42.85 -4.78
N TYR A 142 25.05 -41.67 -5.21
CA TYR A 142 26.44 -41.25 -4.95
C TYR A 142 26.68 -41.00 -3.46
N ARG A 143 25.74 -40.38 -2.75
CA ARG A 143 25.85 -40.16 -1.29
C ARG A 143 25.83 -41.43 -0.45
N GLN A 144 25.31 -42.54 -0.97
CA GLN A 144 25.25 -43.82 -0.24
C GLN A 144 26.54 -44.65 -0.39
N ASN A 145 27.39 -44.31 -1.36
CA ASN A 145 28.65 -44.99 -1.66
C ASN A 145 29.90 -44.16 -1.29
N GLU A 146 29.71 -43.07 -0.54
CA GLU A 146 30.74 -42.39 0.28
C GLU A 146 30.58 -42.80 1.74
#